data_AF-A0A2K2G2N1-F1
#
_entry.id   AF-A0A2K2G2N1-F1
#
_cell.length_a   1.000
_cell.length_b   1.000
_cell.length_c   1.000
_cell.angle_alpha   90.00
_cell.angle_beta   90.00
_cell.angle_gamma   90.00
#
_symmetry.space_group_name_H-M   'P 1'
#
loop_
_entity.id
_entity.type
_entity.pdbx_description
1 polymer ?
#
loop_
_entity_poly.entity_id
_entity_poly.type
_entity_poly.pdbx_seq_one_letter_code
_entity_poly.pdbx_strand_id
1 'polypeptide(L)'
;MILPILLLASEPAIDCANAMTQTDMNVCSYREFQSADRVMNEVWGRAAAAAKTADKQGPGGNFNRLLDAQRKWLAYRDAQCFAENGPREDSGTIWPLQQNGCLRELTEARTKQLRGYVETGN
;
A
#
# COMPACT_ATOMS: atom_id res chain seq x y z
N MET A 1 -30.61 -39.79 -10.33
CA MET A 1 -29.30 -39.11 -10.38
C MET A 1 -29.12 -38.36 -9.08
N ILE A 2 -28.17 -38.79 -8.23
CA ILE A 2 -27.84 -38.14 -6.96
C ILE A 2 -26.81 -37.05 -7.28
N LEU A 3 -27.13 -35.79 -7.01
CA LEU A 3 -26.22 -34.65 -7.18
C LEU A 3 -25.21 -34.64 -6.01
N PRO A 4 -23.89 -34.65 -6.23
CA PRO A 4 -22.93 -34.61 -5.15
C PRO A 4 -22.91 -33.19 -4.55
N ILE A 5 -23.12 -33.11 -3.24
CA ILE A 5 -22.91 -31.90 -2.46
C ILE A 5 -21.40 -31.64 -2.43
N LEU A 6 -20.95 -30.61 -3.15
CA LEU A 6 -19.60 -30.09 -3.03
C LEU A 6 -19.45 -29.51 -1.63
N LEU A 7 -18.76 -30.23 -0.74
CA LEU A 7 -18.26 -29.66 0.51
C LEU A 7 -17.28 -28.55 0.14
N LEU A 8 -17.67 -27.30 0.41
CA LEU A 8 -16.73 -26.19 0.47
C LEU A 8 -15.86 -26.41 1.71
N ALA A 9 -14.68 -27.01 1.53
CA ALA A 9 -13.68 -27.02 2.59
C ALA A 9 -13.28 -25.57 2.87
N SER A 10 -13.59 -25.09 4.07
CA SER A 10 -13.05 -23.83 4.59
C SER A 10 -11.55 -24.01 4.79
N GLU A 11 -10.73 -23.34 3.99
CA GLU A 11 -9.29 -23.29 4.25
C GLU A 11 -9.05 -22.66 5.64
N PRO A 12 -8.18 -23.26 6.47
CA PRO A 12 -7.85 -22.68 7.76
C PRO A 12 -7.27 -21.27 7.57
N ALA A 13 -7.67 -20.35 8.44
CA ALA A 13 -7.15 -18.99 8.39
C ALA A 13 -5.62 -19.00 8.58
N ILE A 14 -4.90 -18.36 7.66
CA ILE A 14 -3.43 -18.27 7.69
C ILE A 14 -3.00 -17.47 8.93
N ASP A 15 -2.20 -18.09 9.80
CA ASP A 15 -1.54 -17.45 10.93
C ASP A 15 -0.25 -16.75 10.47
N CYS A 16 -0.34 -15.43 10.26
CA CYS A 16 0.79 -14.64 9.81
C CYS A 16 1.90 -14.49 10.85
N ALA A 17 1.65 -14.77 12.13
CA ALA A 17 2.70 -14.76 13.15
C ALA A 17 3.64 -15.98 13.02
N ASN A 18 3.16 -17.07 12.42
CA ASN A 18 3.89 -18.33 12.29
C ASN A 18 3.85 -18.89 10.85
N ALA A 19 3.80 -18.01 9.84
CA ALA A 19 3.78 -18.42 8.44
C ALA A 19 5.10 -19.10 8.04
N MET A 20 5.04 -20.40 7.72
CA MET A 20 6.23 -21.20 7.38
C MET A 20 6.33 -21.54 5.89
N THR A 21 5.20 -21.57 5.17
CA THR A 21 5.20 -21.86 3.73
C THR A 21 5.36 -20.57 2.92
N GLN A 22 5.97 -20.66 1.74
CA GLN A 22 6.09 -19.49 0.85
C GLN A 22 4.72 -18.92 0.45
N THR A 23 3.71 -19.78 0.30
CA THR A 23 2.33 -19.35 0.03
C THR A 23 1.80 -18.50 1.18
N ASP A 24 1.94 -18.96 2.42
CA ASP A 24 1.47 -18.22 3.59
C ASP A 24 2.21 -16.88 3.73
N MET A 25 3.54 -16.87 3.58
CA MET A 25 4.35 -15.65 3.61
C MET A 25 3.93 -14.65 2.52
N ASN A 26 3.63 -15.12 1.31
CA ASN A 26 3.16 -14.28 0.21
C ASN A 26 1.78 -13.66 0.53
N VAL A 27 0.86 -14.43 1.11
CA VAL A 27 -0.46 -13.92 1.51
C VAL A 27 -0.33 -12.92 2.66
N CYS A 28 0.49 -13.22 3.66
CA CYS A 28 0.69 -12.35 4.82
C CYS A 28 1.33 -11.02 4.44
N SER A 29 2.40 -11.03 3.64
CA SER A 29 3.02 -9.78 3.15
C SER A 29 2.06 -8.92 2.34
N TYR A 30 1.16 -9.53 1.55
CA TYR A 30 0.14 -8.78 0.82
C TYR A 30 -0.86 -8.11 1.78
N ARG A 31 -1.31 -8.82 2.83
CA ARG A 31 -2.20 -8.26 3.85
C ARG A 31 -1.56 -7.09 4.60
N GLU A 32 -0.26 -7.20 4.90
CA GLU A 32 0.51 -6.14 5.54
C GLU A 32 0.60 -4.91 4.64
N PHE A 33 0.96 -5.08 3.36
CA PHE A 33 0.96 -3.99 2.39
C PHE A 33 -0.42 -3.33 2.28
N GLN A 34 -1.50 -4.10 2.16
CA GLN A 34 -2.86 -3.56 2.13
C GLN A 34 -3.20 -2.77 3.40
N SER A 35 -2.69 -3.19 4.55
CA SER A 35 -2.86 -2.45 5.81
C SER A 35 -2.14 -1.11 5.77
N ALA A 36 -0.88 -1.09 5.35
CA ALA A 36 -0.12 0.14 5.16
C ALA A 36 -0.80 1.09 4.16
N ASP A 37 -1.31 0.57 3.04
CA ASP A 37 -1.99 1.36 2.03
C ASP A 37 -3.30 1.97 2.53
N ARG A 38 -4.10 1.23 3.32
CA ARG A 38 -5.28 1.79 3.98
C ARG A 38 -4.92 2.95 4.89
N VAL A 39 -3.92 2.79 5.75
CA VAL A 39 -3.47 3.85 6.66
C VAL A 39 -2.96 5.08 5.89
N MET A 40 -2.20 4.85 4.80
CA MET A 40 -1.71 5.93 3.95
C MET A 40 -2.87 6.71 3.32
N ASN A 41 -3.89 6.02 2.79
CA ASN A 41 -5.07 6.65 2.20
C ASN A 41 -5.91 7.46 3.21
N GLU A 42 -6.01 6.99 4.46
CA GLU A 42 -6.65 7.75 5.53
C GLU A 42 -5.89 9.04 5.85
N VAL A 43 -4.56 8.98 5.92
CA VAL A 43 -3.71 10.17 6.12
C VAL A 43 -3.77 11.10 4.92
N TRP A 44 -3.77 10.57 3.69
CA TRP A 44 -3.99 11.33 2.47
C TRP A 44 -5.29 12.13 2.52
N GLY A 45 -6.39 11.53 2.98
CA GLY A 45 -7.67 12.24 3.14
C GLY A 45 -7.57 13.47 4.04
N ARG A 46 -6.83 13.36 5.15
CA ARG A 46 -6.56 14.48 6.06
C ARG A 46 -5.67 15.55 5.43
N ALA A 47 -4.56 15.14 4.79
CA ALA A 47 -3.65 16.06 4.11
C ALA A 47 -4.34 16.83 2.97
N ALA A 48 -5.16 16.13 2.17
CA ALA A 48 -5.96 16.71 1.11
C ALA A 48 -6.98 17.72 1.66
N ALA A 49 -7.64 17.42 2.79
CA ALA A 49 -8.56 18.35 3.43
C ALA A 49 -7.84 19.61 3.94
N ALA A 50 -6.66 19.45 4.57
CA ALA A 50 -5.84 20.57 5.02
C ALA A 50 -5.44 21.48 3.84
N ALA A 51 -4.92 20.90 2.75
CA ALA A 51 -4.54 21.63 1.55
C ALA A 51 -5.72 22.40 0.91
N LYS A 52 -6.93 21.79 0.90
CA LYS A 52 -8.16 22.46 0.42
C LYS A 52 -8.59 23.60 1.34
N THR A 53 -8.36 23.50 2.64
CA THR A 53 -8.63 24.60 3.58
C THR A 53 -7.66 25.75 3.34
N ALA A 54 -6.36 25.47 3.18
CA ALA A 54 -5.36 26.48 2.83
C ALA A 54 -5.69 27.19 1.51
N ASP A 55 -6.22 26.45 0.53
CA ASP A 55 -6.66 27.03 -0.76
C ASP A 55 -7.79 28.05 -0.63
N LYS A 56 -8.63 27.95 0.41
CA LYS A 56 -9.68 28.94 0.69
C LYS A 56 -9.15 30.18 1.40
N GLN A 57 -7.98 30.09 2.01
CA GLN A 57 -7.40 31.12 2.89
C GLN A 57 -6.24 31.89 2.24
N GLY A 58 -5.72 31.41 1.11
CA GLY A 58 -4.54 31.97 0.47
C GLY A 58 -4.61 31.97 -1.07
N PRO A 59 -3.47 32.01 -1.77
CA PRO A 59 -3.41 32.15 -3.23
C PRO A 59 -3.90 30.90 -3.99
N GLY A 60 -4.22 29.81 -3.30
CA GLY A 60 -4.75 28.58 -3.89
C GLY A 60 -3.70 27.61 -4.47
N GLY A 61 -4.20 26.47 -4.95
CA GLY A 61 -3.44 25.45 -5.66
C GLY A 61 -2.65 24.45 -4.80
N ASN A 62 -2.68 24.56 -3.47
CA ASN A 62 -2.03 23.63 -2.56
C ASN A 62 -2.55 22.21 -2.74
N PHE A 63 -3.88 22.03 -2.87
CA PHE A 63 -4.44 20.70 -3.10
C PHE A 63 -3.96 20.10 -4.43
N ASN A 64 -3.93 20.90 -5.51
CA ASN A 64 -3.48 20.42 -6.81
C ASN A 64 -1.99 20.05 -6.81
N ARG A 65 -1.14 20.86 -6.18
CA ARG A 65 0.29 20.54 -6.00
C ARG A 65 0.50 19.28 -5.19
N LEU A 66 -0.23 19.13 -4.08
CA LEU A 66 -0.14 17.95 -3.21
C LEU A 66 -0.65 16.68 -3.93
N LEU A 67 -1.74 16.78 -4.69
CA LEU A 67 -2.28 15.68 -5.51
C LEU A 67 -1.30 15.24 -6.60
N ASP A 68 -0.69 16.19 -7.29
CA ASP A 68 0.33 15.90 -8.29
C ASP A 68 1.55 15.20 -7.66
N ALA A 69 2.03 15.69 -6.52
CA ALA A 69 3.11 15.04 -5.78
C ALA A 69 2.75 13.62 -5.34
N GLN A 70 1.51 13.38 -4.88
CA GLN A 70 1.06 12.03 -4.50
C GLN A 70 1.02 11.07 -5.68
N ARG A 71 0.54 11.52 -6.86
CA ARG A 71 0.51 10.71 -8.08
C ARG A 71 1.90 10.35 -8.58
N LYS A 72 2.82 11.33 -8.56
CA LYS A 72 4.23 11.10 -8.90
C LYS A 72 4.90 10.15 -7.91
N TRP A 73 4.57 10.26 -6.63
CA TRP A 73 5.05 9.32 -5.61
C TRP A 73 4.56 7.89 -5.87
N LEU A 74 3.30 7.67 -6.27
CA LEU A 74 2.82 6.34 -6.63
C LEU A 74 3.61 5.75 -7.80
N ALA A 75 3.85 6.54 -8.85
CA ALA A 75 4.67 6.11 -9.99
C ALA A 75 6.11 5.78 -9.57
N TYR A 76 6.71 6.60 -8.70
CA TYR A 76 8.02 6.33 -8.11
C TYR A 76 8.01 5.02 -7.30
N ARG A 77 7.03 4.81 -6.42
CA ARG A 77 6.92 3.60 -5.59
C ARG A 77 6.94 2.35 -6.46
N ASP A 78 6.09 2.32 -7.47
CA ASP A 78 5.93 1.15 -8.32
C ASP A 78 7.20 0.91 -9.17
N ALA A 79 7.81 1.99 -9.69
CA ALA A 79 9.06 1.91 -10.43
C ALA A 79 10.26 1.49 -9.56
N GLN A 80 10.32 1.97 -8.32
CA GLN A 80 11.36 1.63 -7.35
C GLN A 80 11.29 0.16 -6.98
N CYS A 81 10.09 -0.35 -6.62
CA CYS A 81 9.94 -1.77 -6.30
C CYS A 81 10.20 -2.67 -7.50
N PHE A 82 9.86 -2.22 -8.72
CA PHE A 82 10.25 -2.93 -9.94
C PHE A 82 11.77 -2.94 -10.16
N ALA A 83 12.46 -1.82 -9.91
CA ALA A 83 13.91 -1.74 -10.02
C ALA A 83 14.63 -2.64 -8.98
N GLU A 84 14.07 -2.80 -7.79
CA GLU A 84 14.61 -3.67 -6.74
C GLU A 84 14.39 -5.16 -7.02
N ASN A 85 13.19 -5.54 -7.46
CA ASN A 85 12.79 -6.95 -7.54
C ASN A 85 12.77 -7.54 -8.96
N GLY A 86 12.80 -6.70 -9.99
CA GLY A 86 12.69 -7.11 -11.38
C GLY A 86 11.34 -7.72 -11.77
N PRO A 87 11.22 -8.24 -13.00
CA PRO A 87 10.03 -8.94 -13.47
C PRO A 87 9.75 -10.22 -12.68
N ARG A 88 8.46 -10.55 -12.52
CA ARG A 88 8.03 -11.74 -11.75
C ARG A 88 8.45 -13.03 -12.45
N GLU A 89 8.41 -13.05 -13.76
CA GLU A 89 8.76 -14.18 -14.63
C GLU A 89 10.22 -14.60 -14.54
N ASP A 90 11.11 -13.66 -14.20
CA ASP A 90 12.54 -13.90 -14.01
C ASP A 90 12.87 -14.32 -12.56
N SER A 91 11.84 -14.50 -11.73
CA SER A 91 11.95 -14.65 -10.29
C SER A 91 11.29 -15.92 -9.75
N GLY A 92 11.67 -16.32 -8.55
CA GLY A 92 11.09 -17.47 -7.86
C GLY A 92 9.79 -17.17 -7.12
N THR A 93 9.30 -18.17 -6.38
CA THR A 93 8.09 -18.08 -5.54
C THR A 93 8.17 -17.03 -4.43
N ILE A 94 9.37 -16.52 -4.14
CA ILE A 94 9.63 -15.43 -3.19
C ILE A 94 9.30 -14.03 -3.72
N TRP A 95 9.12 -13.86 -5.04
CA TRP A 95 8.89 -12.55 -5.64
C TRP A 95 7.73 -11.75 -5.00
N PRO A 96 6.54 -12.34 -4.73
CA PRO A 96 5.45 -11.59 -4.12
C PRO A 96 5.80 -11.06 -2.73
N LEU A 97 6.51 -11.85 -1.92
CA LEU A 97 6.97 -11.43 -0.59
C LEU A 97 7.86 -10.19 -0.68
N GLN A 98 8.86 -10.18 -1.57
CA GLN A 98 9.77 -9.04 -1.71
C GLN A 98 9.05 -7.82 -2.29
N GLN A 99 8.21 -8.00 -3.30
CA GLN A 99 7.45 -6.92 -3.91
C GLN A 99 6.50 -6.26 -2.91
N ASN A 100 5.73 -7.06 -2.15
CA ASN A 100 4.84 -6.55 -1.12
C ASN A 100 5.61 -5.85 0.01
N GLY A 101 6.78 -6.36 0.37
CA GLY A 101 7.68 -5.73 1.36
C GLY A 101 8.10 -4.32 0.95
N CYS A 102 8.64 -4.15 -0.27
CA CYS A 102 9.01 -2.82 -0.78
C CYS A 102 7.80 -1.86 -0.83
N LEU A 103 6.67 -2.35 -1.34
CA LEU A 103 5.43 -1.56 -1.43
C LEU A 103 4.98 -1.09 -0.04
N ARG A 104 5.03 -1.97 0.97
CA ARG A 104 4.70 -1.65 2.37
C ARG A 104 5.61 -0.55 2.91
N GLU A 105 6.93 -0.74 2.82
CA GLU A 105 7.92 0.17 3.42
C GLU A 105 7.83 1.59 2.83
N LEU A 106 7.75 1.70 1.50
CA LEU A 106 7.61 3.01 0.85
C LEU A 106 6.26 3.66 1.22
N THR A 107 5.20 2.88 1.38
CA THR A 107 3.87 3.37 1.78
C THR A 107 3.84 3.86 3.23
N GLU A 108 4.53 3.17 4.15
CA GLU A 108 4.73 3.62 5.54
C GLU A 108 5.55 4.92 5.60
N ALA A 109 6.62 5.01 4.82
CA ALA A 109 7.43 6.23 4.71
C ALA A 109 6.60 7.41 4.19
N ARG A 110 5.76 7.19 3.17
CA ARG A 110 4.87 8.22 2.65
C ARG A 110 3.82 8.64 3.65
N THR A 111 3.28 7.70 4.41
CA THR A 111 2.35 7.99 5.52
C THR A 111 2.98 8.98 6.49
N LYS A 112 4.26 8.80 6.86
CA LYS A 112 4.98 9.74 7.73
C LYS A 112 5.12 11.13 7.09
N GLN A 113 5.46 11.20 5.79
CA GLN A 113 5.55 12.48 5.07
C GLN A 113 4.21 13.23 5.04
N LEU A 114 3.11 12.51 4.80
CA LEU A 114 1.77 13.11 4.76
C LEU A 114 1.30 13.56 6.15
N ARG A 115 1.65 12.83 7.23
CA ARG A 115 1.43 13.30 8.61
C ARG A 115 2.19 14.59 8.88
N GLY A 116 3.47 14.64 8.50
CA GLY A 116 4.28 15.86 8.60
C GLY A 116 3.63 17.04 7.86
N TYR A 117 3.11 16.84 6.64
CA TYR A 117 2.39 17.87 5.90
C TYR A 117 1.18 18.43 6.66
N VAL A 118 0.43 17.57 7.36
CA VAL A 118 -0.73 17.96 8.17
C VAL A 118 -0.29 18.76 9.40
N GLU A 119 0.79 18.34 10.06
CA GLU A 119 1.29 18.94 11.29
C GLU A 119 1.96 20.31 11.07
N THR A 120 2.66 20.51 9.95
CA THR A 120 3.39 21.77 9.68
C THR A 120 2.50 22.92 9.20
N GLY A 121 1.19 22.72 9.03
CA GLY A 121 0.24 23.80 8.75
C GLY A 121 0.50 24.56 7.44
N ASN A 122 0.71 23.83 6.33
CA ASN A 122 0.78 24.42 4.98
C ASN A 122 -0.56 24.97 4.50
#